data_AF-A0A852SCJ9-F1
#
_entry.id   AF-A0A852SCJ9-F1
#
_cell.length_a   1.000
_cell.length_b   1.000
_cell.length_c   1.000
_cell.angle_alpha   90.00
_cell.angle_beta   90.00
_cell.angle_gamma   90.00
#
_symmetry.space_group_name_H-M   'P 1'
#
loop_
_entity.id
_entity.type
_entity.pdbx_description
1 polymer ?
#
loop_
_entity_poly.entity_id
_entity_poly.type
_entity_poly.pdbx_seq_one_letter_code
_entity_poly.pdbx_strand_id
1 'polypeptide(L)'
;MTAYIALTKPRVIELLLVVTAPTMILAVGGLPNLWLLVATLIGGAMSAGSAGAFNCYIDRDIDRVMNRTKKRPLVTGELSDREALVFAYALGVASIVWLGVFTNWFAAALSLVAILLYVVFYSLILKRRTAQNIVWGGVAGCMPVLIGWAAATGSLTWAPVILFLIIFLWTPPHYWPLSMKYRDDYRAAGVPMLAVIRGRAQVGLQVILYAWATVACSLLLIPVADMGIVYSAVALVSGGWFIYESHRLYNLAIRHENVSPMRVFHGSIAYLSLLFLAVGIDPLLPF
;
A
#
# COMPACT_ATOMS: atom_id res chain seq x y z
N MET A 1 21.20 12.43 9.55
CA MET A 1 20.86 11.08 9.06
C MET A 1 19.42 10.69 9.40
N THR A 2 18.99 10.83 10.66
CA THR A 2 17.60 10.56 11.09
C THR A 2 16.54 11.32 10.30
N ALA A 3 16.78 12.59 9.97
CA ALA A 3 15.89 13.40 9.13
C ALA A 3 15.63 12.80 7.73
N TYR A 4 16.68 12.32 7.06
CA TYR A 4 16.58 11.70 5.74
C TYR A 4 15.82 10.36 5.80
N ILE A 5 16.06 9.55 6.84
CA ILE A 5 15.32 8.30 7.07
C ILE A 5 13.84 8.60 7.33
N ALA A 6 13.51 9.68 8.03
CA ALA A 6 12.12 10.05 8.24
C ALA A 6 11.40 10.41 6.93
N LEU A 7 12.10 10.95 5.92
CA LEU A 7 11.53 11.23 4.60
C LEU A 7 11.12 9.96 3.84
N THR A 8 11.82 8.83 4.06
CA THR A 8 11.54 7.56 3.35
C THR A 8 10.33 6.82 3.89
N LYS A 9 9.79 7.23 5.06
CA LYS A 9 8.62 6.61 5.73
C LYS A 9 8.79 5.10 5.95
N PRO A 10 9.69 4.67 6.85
CA PRO A 10 10.06 3.26 7.04
C PRO A 10 8.87 2.30 7.26
N ARG A 11 7.85 2.73 8.01
CA ARG A 11 6.64 1.92 8.24
C ARG A 11 5.86 1.60 6.96
N VAL A 12 5.92 2.49 5.96
CA VAL A 12 5.31 2.23 4.66
C VAL A 12 6.16 1.21 3.91
N ILE A 13 7.48 1.33 3.97
CA ILE A 13 8.41 0.38 3.35
C ILE A 13 8.21 -1.03 3.91
N GLU A 14 8.08 -1.19 5.23
CA GLU A 14 7.82 -2.48 5.87
C GLU A 14 6.60 -3.20 5.27
N LEU A 15 5.50 -2.46 5.05
CA LEU A 15 4.29 -3.00 4.40
C LEU A 15 4.55 -3.47 2.97
N LEU A 16 5.43 -2.80 2.22
CA LEU A 16 5.80 -3.23 0.87
C LEU A 16 6.62 -4.53 0.88
N LEU A 17 7.47 -4.72 1.90
CA LEU A 17 8.25 -5.95 2.05
C LEU A 17 7.34 -7.16 2.29
N VAL A 18 6.30 -6.99 3.12
CA VAL A 18 5.32 -8.05 3.45
C VAL A 18 4.58 -8.57 2.22
N VAL A 19 4.37 -7.74 1.19
CA VAL A 19 3.69 -8.17 -0.04
C VAL A 19 4.66 -8.63 -1.13
N THR A 20 5.87 -8.07 -1.19
CA THR A 20 6.84 -8.37 -2.25
C THR A 20 7.42 -9.77 -2.10
N ALA A 21 7.88 -10.15 -0.91
CA ALA A 21 8.55 -11.43 -0.70
C ALA A 21 7.64 -12.65 -0.96
N PRO A 22 6.40 -12.71 -0.44
CA PRO A 22 5.48 -13.80 -0.78
C PRO A 22 5.13 -13.85 -2.26
N THR A 23 5.03 -12.70 -2.93
CA THR A 23 4.77 -12.66 -4.36
C THR A 23 5.92 -13.30 -5.16
N MET A 24 7.17 -13.05 -4.76
CA MET A 24 8.33 -13.68 -5.40
C MET A 24 8.38 -15.20 -5.18
N ILE A 25 7.97 -15.67 -4.00
CA ILE A 25 7.87 -17.10 -3.69
C ILE A 25 6.83 -17.77 -4.60
N LEU A 26 5.63 -17.18 -4.69
CA LEU A 26 4.60 -17.67 -5.60
C LEU A 26 5.07 -17.66 -7.05
N ALA A 27 5.76 -16.60 -7.47
CA ALA A 27 6.21 -16.44 -8.86
C ALA A 27 7.19 -17.54 -9.33
N VAL A 28 8.01 -18.05 -8.41
CA VAL A 28 8.98 -19.13 -8.69
C VAL A 28 8.40 -20.52 -8.37
N GLY A 29 7.28 -20.59 -7.64
CA GLY A 29 6.75 -21.85 -7.10
C GLY A 29 7.69 -22.48 -6.06
N GLY A 30 8.39 -21.65 -5.28
CA GLY A 30 9.46 -22.10 -4.40
C GLY A 30 10.23 -20.94 -3.76
N LEU A 31 11.25 -21.24 -2.96
CA LEU A 31 12.09 -20.19 -2.39
C LEU A 31 12.93 -19.52 -3.50
N PRO A 32 12.77 -18.20 -3.73
CA PRO A 32 13.59 -17.51 -4.71
C PRO A 32 15.04 -17.47 -4.23
N ASN A 33 15.96 -17.25 -5.17
CA ASN A 33 17.35 -16.98 -4.83
C ASN A 33 17.43 -15.84 -3.80
N LEU A 34 18.11 -16.08 -2.67
CA LEU A 34 18.14 -15.14 -1.55
C LEU A 34 18.72 -13.78 -1.96
N TRP A 35 19.74 -13.77 -2.82
CA TRP A 35 20.32 -12.53 -3.34
C TRP A 35 19.31 -11.77 -4.19
N LEU A 36 18.58 -12.45 -5.09
CA LEU A 36 17.54 -11.81 -5.91
C LEU A 36 16.42 -11.21 -5.04
N LEU A 37 15.98 -11.93 -4.00
CA LEU A 37 15.01 -11.42 -3.03
C LEU A 37 15.53 -10.16 -2.35
N VAL A 38 16.72 -10.21 -1.74
CA VAL A 38 17.33 -9.06 -1.04
C VAL A 38 17.53 -7.88 -1.99
N ALA A 39 18.05 -8.11 -3.20
CA ALA A 39 18.24 -7.08 -4.20
C ALA A 39 16.92 -6.41 -4.59
N THR A 40 15.85 -7.18 -4.77
CA THR A 40 14.51 -6.66 -5.08
C THR A 40 13.95 -5.83 -3.93
N LEU A 41 14.10 -6.29 -2.68
CA LEU A 41 13.63 -5.58 -1.50
C LEU A 41 14.39 -4.27 -1.27
N ILE A 42 15.72 -4.25 -1.48
CA ILE A 42 16.53 -3.02 -1.41
C ILE A 42 16.08 -2.03 -2.49
N GLY A 43 15.98 -2.47 -3.74
CA GLY A 43 15.54 -1.63 -4.84
C GLY A 43 14.13 -1.06 -4.63
N GLY A 44 13.20 -1.89 -4.16
CA GLY A 44 11.83 -1.48 -3.80
C GLY A 44 11.79 -0.49 -2.63
N ALA A 45 12.60 -0.71 -1.58
CA ALA A 45 12.70 0.20 -0.45
C ALA A 45 13.25 1.57 -0.86
N MET A 46 14.25 1.61 -1.76
CA MET A 46 14.76 2.86 -2.33
C MET A 46 13.69 3.58 -3.16
N SER A 47 12.96 2.85 -4.00
CA SER A 47 11.85 3.38 -4.82
C SER A 47 10.77 4.04 -3.95
N ALA A 48 10.30 3.30 -2.95
CA ALA A 48 9.32 3.78 -1.99
C ALA A 48 9.84 4.94 -1.15
N GLY A 49 11.11 4.91 -0.77
CA GLY A 49 11.76 6.00 -0.04
C GLY A 49 11.84 7.28 -0.86
N SER A 50 12.15 7.17 -2.16
CA SER A 50 12.16 8.30 -3.10
C SER A 50 10.75 8.91 -3.23
N ALA A 51 9.75 8.08 -3.49
CA ALA A 51 8.36 8.49 -3.57
C ALA A 51 7.85 9.12 -2.25
N GLY A 52 8.27 8.58 -1.11
CA GLY A 52 8.02 9.12 0.22
C GLY A 52 8.62 10.51 0.44
N ALA A 53 9.87 10.71 0.02
CA ALA A 53 10.58 11.97 0.12
C ALA A 53 9.96 13.06 -0.77
N PHE A 54 9.63 12.74 -2.03
CA PHE A 54 8.87 13.63 -2.90
C PHE A 54 7.52 14.01 -2.30
N ASN A 55 6.80 13.05 -1.73
CA ASN A 55 5.52 13.33 -1.11
C ASN A 55 5.67 14.27 0.11
N CYS A 56 6.69 14.09 0.95
CA CYS A 56 6.96 15.02 2.06
C CYS A 56 7.27 16.44 1.54
N TYR A 57 8.00 16.56 0.43
CA TYR A 57 8.26 17.85 -0.21
C TYR A 57 6.98 18.51 -0.77
N ILE A 58 6.15 17.74 -1.48
CA ILE A 58 4.90 18.20 -2.08
C ILE A 58 3.86 18.59 -1.02
N ASP A 59 3.84 17.90 0.12
CA ASP A 59 2.86 18.09 1.18
C ASP A 59 3.30 19.08 2.28
N ARG A 60 4.45 19.74 2.13
CA ARG A 60 5.07 20.55 3.20
C ARG A 60 4.20 21.68 3.74
N ASP A 61 3.36 22.28 2.90
CA ASP A 61 2.39 23.32 3.26
C ASP A 61 1.23 22.77 4.08
N ILE A 62 0.63 21.64 3.68
CA ILE A 62 -0.48 21.02 4.40
C ILE A 62 -0.04 20.26 5.65
N ASP A 63 1.21 19.77 5.67
CA ASP A 63 1.77 19.11 6.85
C ASP A 63 1.94 20.07 8.03
N ARG A 64 2.09 21.38 7.77
CA ARG A 64 2.20 22.42 8.81
C ARG A 64 0.93 22.54 9.67
N VAL A 65 -0.24 22.31 9.08
CA VAL A 65 -1.54 22.51 9.74
C VAL A 65 -2.13 21.22 10.33
N MET A 66 -1.48 20.07 10.10
CA MET A 66 -1.93 18.77 10.60
C MET A 66 -1.16 18.36 11.86
N ASN A 67 -1.88 18.01 12.94
CA ASN A 67 -1.25 17.59 14.20
C ASN A 67 -0.34 16.37 14.04
N ARG A 68 -0.72 15.46 13.13
CA ARG A 68 0.03 14.24 12.84
C ARG A 68 1.39 14.50 12.18
N THR A 69 1.53 15.56 11.38
CA THR A 69 2.66 15.72 10.45
C THR A 69 3.46 17.01 10.62
N LYS A 70 3.02 17.93 11.48
CA LYS A 70 3.72 19.18 11.80
C LYS A 70 5.15 19.02 12.36
N LYS A 71 5.54 17.81 12.76
CA LYS A 71 6.89 17.48 13.25
C LYS A 71 7.82 16.90 12.17
N ARG A 72 7.42 16.89 10.89
CA ARG A 72 8.25 16.35 9.81
C ARG A 72 9.49 17.24 9.57
N PRO A 73 10.65 16.68 9.16
CA PRO A 73 11.90 17.44 8.98
C PRO A 73 11.81 18.65 8.05
N LEU A 74 11.03 18.56 6.98
CA LEU A 74 10.77 19.66 6.04
C LEU A 74 9.87 20.77 6.62
N VAL A 75 9.07 20.44 7.64
CA VAL A 75 8.20 21.40 8.33
C VAL A 75 8.96 22.13 9.43
N THR A 76 9.81 21.40 10.16
CA THR A 76 10.64 21.93 11.25
C THR A 76 11.87 22.71 10.75
N GLY A 77 12.22 22.57 9.47
CA GLY A 77 13.42 23.19 8.88
C GLY A 77 14.71 22.42 9.17
N GLU A 78 14.63 21.20 9.69
CA GLU A 78 15.80 20.32 9.89
C GLU A 78 16.43 19.90 8.55
N LEU A 79 15.64 19.90 7.47
CA LEU A 79 16.11 19.75 6.09
C LEU A 79 15.54 20.86 5.22
N SER A 80 16.37 21.39 4.32
CA SER A 80 15.95 22.31 3.27
C SER A 80 15.19 21.60 2.15
N ASP A 81 14.38 22.38 1.43
CA ASP A 81 13.67 21.96 0.22
C ASP A 81 14.63 21.33 -0.81
N ARG A 82 15.83 21.91 -0.98
CA ARG A 82 16.84 21.43 -1.93
C ARG A 82 17.43 20.09 -1.52
N GLU A 83 17.78 19.93 -0.24
CA GLU A 83 18.30 18.67 0.28
C GLU A 83 17.31 17.52 0.11
N ALA A 84 16.04 17.75 0.43
CA ALA A 84 14.99 16.74 0.27
C ALA A 84 14.79 16.34 -1.20
N LEU A 85 14.81 17.30 -2.13
CA LEU A 85 14.68 17.02 -3.56
C LEU A 85 15.89 16.26 -4.11
N VAL A 86 17.11 16.70 -3.80
CA VAL A 86 18.34 16.02 -4.23
C VAL A 86 18.34 14.57 -3.72
N PHE A 87 17.99 14.36 -2.45
CA PHE A 87 17.86 13.03 -1.87
C PHE A 87 16.80 12.18 -2.58
N ALA A 88 15.61 12.73 -2.85
CA ALA A 88 14.54 12.02 -3.52
C ALA A 88 14.93 11.57 -4.93
N TYR A 89 15.53 12.46 -5.74
CA TYR A 89 16.01 12.14 -7.09
C TYR A 89 17.16 11.12 -7.05
N ALA A 90 18.16 11.33 -6.20
CA ALA A 90 19.30 10.42 -6.09
C ALA A 90 18.86 9.01 -5.69
N LEU A 91 17.96 8.89 -4.71
CA LEU A 91 17.43 7.62 -4.26
C LEU A 91 16.56 6.94 -5.33
N GLY A 92 15.80 7.72 -6.10
CA GLY A 92 15.00 7.22 -7.21
C GLY A 92 15.87 6.67 -8.35
N VAL A 93 16.85 7.44 -8.82
CA VAL A 93 17.80 6.99 -9.86
C VAL A 93 18.56 5.76 -9.38
N ALA A 94 19.05 5.78 -8.15
CA ALA A 94 19.77 4.65 -7.58
C ALA A 94 18.88 3.39 -7.49
N SER A 95 17.59 3.53 -7.18
CA SER A 95 16.64 2.40 -7.19
C SER A 95 16.50 1.77 -8.58
N ILE A 96 16.34 2.59 -9.63
CA ILE A 96 16.16 2.10 -11.00
C ILE A 96 17.43 1.39 -11.49
N VAL A 97 18.60 1.99 -11.26
CA VAL A 97 19.88 1.37 -11.61
C VAL A 97 20.09 0.08 -10.84
N TRP A 98 19.80 0.07 -9.54
CA TRP A 98 19.94 -1.12 -8.69
C TRP A 98 19.07 -2.27 -9.18
N LEU A 99 17.78 -2.03 -9.45
CA LEU A 99 16.89 -3.06 -10.00
C LEU A 99 17.33 -3.48 -11.41
N GLY A 100 17.74 -2.55 -12.28
CA GLY A 100 18.18 -2.87 -13.63
C GLY A 100 19.42 -3.79 -13.66
N VAL A 101 20.35 -3.59 -12.73
CA VAL A 101 21.62 -4.35 -12.63
C VAL A 101 21.47 -5.66 -11.87
N PHE A 102 20.75 -5.64 -10.73
CA PHE A 102 20.70 -6.79 -9.81
C PHE A 102 19.43 -7.63 -9.92
N THR A 103 18.43 -7.18 -10.70
CA THR A 103 17.24 -7.97 -11.03
C THR A 103 17.05 -8.02 -12.54
N ASN A 104 16.29 -7.09 -13.12
CA ASN A 104 16.15 -6.88 -14.56
C ASN A 104 15.52 -5.51 -14.87
N TRP A 105 15.67 -5.07 -16.12
CA TRP A 105 15.15 -3.79 -16.60
C TRP A 105 13.63 -3.68 -16.64
N PHE A 106 12.92 -4.81 -16.73
CA PHE A 106 11.45 -4.80 -16.71
C PHE A 106 10.90 -4.45 -15.32
N ALA A 107 11.45 -5.07 -14.26
CA ALA A 107 11.15 -4.71 -12.87
C ALA A 107 11.57 -3.26 -12.55
N ALA A 108 12.72 -2.81 -13.07
CA ALA A 108 13.16 -1.43 -12.93
C ALA A 108 12.17 -0.43 -13.59
N ALA A 109 11.68 -0.73 -14.79
CA ALA A 109 10.67 0.09 -15.46
C ALA A 109 9.35 0.17 -14.67
N LEU A 110 8.89 -0.96 -14.12
CA LEU A 110 7.71 -0.99 -13.24
C LEU A 110 7.92 -0.16 -11.97
N SER A 111 9.13 -0.18 -11.39
CA SER A 111 9.50 0.67 -10.25
C SER A 111 9.47 2.15 -10.59
N LEU A 112 9.98 2.55 -11.77
CA LEU A 112 9.88 3.94 -12.25
C LEU A 112 8.42 4.37 -12.40
N VAL A 113 7.59 3.52 -13.00
CA VAL A 113 6.15 3.75 -13.12
C VAL A 113 5.50 3.91 -11.75
N ALA A 114 5.87 3.09 -10.75
CA ALA A 114 5.36 3.21 -9.38
C ALA A 114 5.72 4.56 -8.74
N ILE A 115 6.96 5.04 -8.90
CA ILE A 115 7.38 6.36 -8.43
C ILE A 115 6.53 7.46 -9.08
N LEU A 116 6.38 7.42 -10.41
CA LEU A 116 5.61 8.43 -11.15
C LEU A 116 4.13 8.41 -10.77
N LEU A 117 3.53 7.24 -10.60
CA LEU A 117 2.15 7.10 -10.11
C LEU A 117 1.99 7.71 -8.72
N TYR A 118 2.94 7.49 -7.81
CA TYR A 118 2.84 8.04 -6.46
C TYR A 118 3.07 9.56 -6.41
N VAL A 119 4.07 10.04 -7.15
CA VAL A 119 4.49 11.45 -7.12
C VAL A 119 3.55 12.31 -7.96
N VAL A 120 3.36 11.96 -9.23
CA VAL A 120 2.58 12.78 -10.17
C VAL A 120 1.09 12.51 -9.99
N PHE A 121 0.68 11.26 -10.19
CA PHE A 121 -0.75 10.92 -10.23
C PHE A 121 -1.41 11.08 -8.86
N TYR A 122 -0.80 10.56 -7.80
CA TYR A 122 -1.34 10.70 -6.45
C TYR A 122 -1.00 12.06 -5.81
N SER A 123 0.28 12.35 -5.55
CA SER A 123 0.67 13.47 -4.69
C SER A 123 0.37 14.85 -5.29
N LEU A 124 0.66 15.06 -6.58
CA LEU A 124 0.43 16.34 -7.26
C LEU A 124 -1.02 16.52 -7.73
N ILE A 125 -1.63 15.47 -8.29
CA ILE A 125 -2.93 15.58 -8.98
C ILE A 125 -4.08 15.18 -8.06
N LEU A 126 -4.20 13.90 -7.71
CA LEU A 126 -5.42 13.38 -7.09
C LEU A 126 -5.62 13.84 -5.65
N LYS A 127 -4.55 13.83 -4.84
CA LYS A 127 -4.62 13.98 -3.38
C LYS A 127 -5.44 15.19 -2.95
N ARG A 128 -5.23 16.33 -3.62
CA ARG A 128 -5.87 17.62 -3.29
C ARG A 128 -7.13 17.93 -4.10
N ARG A 129 -7.47 17.12 -5.11
CA ARG A 129 -8.53 17.47 -6.09
C ARG A 129 -9.76 16.58 -6.03
N THR A 130 -9.69 15.39 -5.43
CA THR A 130 -10.83 14.45 -5.45
C THR A 130 -10.95 13.58 -4.21
N ALA A 131 -12.20 13.21 -3.88
CA ALA A 131 -12.52 12.20 -2.86
C ALA A 131 -12.10 10.77 -3.23
N GLN A 132 -11.79 10.53 -4.51
CA GLN A 132 -11.27 9.26 -5.03
C GLN A 132 -9.74 9.15 -4.88
N ASN A 133 -9.11 10.07 -4.16
CA ASN A 133 -7.66 10.11 -3.98
C ASN A 133 -7.08 8.83 -3.38
N ILE A 134 -7.79 8.15 -2.47
CA ILE A 134 -7.36 6.90 -1.87
C ILE A 134 -7.52 5.72 -2.84
N VAL A 135 -8.63 5.68 -3.60
CA VAL A 135 -8.90 4.57 -4.52
C VAL A 135 -7.84 4.56 -5.62
N TRP A 136 -7.75 5.65 -6.40
CA TRP A 136 -6.83 5.73 -7.52
C TRP A 136 -5.38 6.01 -7.09
N GLY A 137 -5.18 6.67 -5.95
CA GLY A 137 -3.84 6.84 -5.39
C GLY A 137 -3.23 5.54 -4.86
N GLY A 138 -4.07 4.56 -4.52
CA GLY A 138 -3.66 3.22 -4.09
C GLY A 138 -2.89 2.44 -5.15
N VAL A 139 -3.06 2.76 -6.43
CA VAL A 139 -2.42 2.08 -7.58
C VAL A 139 -0.91 1.96 -7.38
N ALA A 140 -0.25 3.05 -6.97
CA ALA A 140 1.19 3.04 -6.73
C ALA A 140 1.62 2.09 -5.59
N GLY A 141 0.80 1.99 -4.54
CA GLY A 141 1.03 1.08 -3.42
C GLY A 141 0.82 -0.39 -3.77
N CYS A 142 0.16 -0.68 -4.89
CA CYS A 142 -0.08 -2.04 -5.38
C CYS A 142 1.05 -2.54 -6.28
N MET A 143 1.87 -1.65 -6.84
CA MET A 143 2.99 -1.98 -7.73
C MET A 143 4.05 -2.96 -7.19
N PRO A 144 4.34 -3.05 -5.88
CA PRO A 144 5.38 -3.95 -5.38
C PRO A 144 5.17 -5.43 -5.75
N VAL A 145 3.92 -5.89 -5.85
CA VAL A 145 3.65 -7.29 -6.26
C VAL A 145 4.00 -7.51 -7.73
N LEU A 146 3.72 -6.53 -8.61
CA LEU A 146 4.11 -6.58 -10.01
C LEU A 146 5.64 -6.51 -10.16
N ILE A 147 6.29 -5.64 -9.40
CA ILE A 147 7.75 -5.47 -9.40
C ILE A 147 8.43 -6.75 -8.89
N GLY A 148 7.95 -7.33 -7.79
CA GLY A 148 8.48 -8.57 -7.21
C GLY A 148 8.34 -9.74 -8.19
N TRP A 149 7.15 -9.92 -8.76
CA TRP A 149 6.91 -10.96 -9.76
C TRP A 149 7.80 -10.80 -11.00
N ALA A 150 7.87 -9.57 -11.55
CA ALA A 150 8.71 -9.27 -12.71
C ALA A 150 10.21 -9.44 -12.40
N ALA A 151 10.65 -9.12 -11.18
CA ALA A 151 12.04 -9.35 -10.75
C ALA A 151 12.38 -10.85 -10.73
N ALA A 152 11.44 -11.69 -10.30
CA ALA A 152 11.62 -13.14 -10.23
C ALA A 152 11.51 -13.85 -11.59
N THR A 153 10.63 -13.38 -12.49
CA THR A 153 10.25 -14.14 -13.70
C THR A 153 10.54 -13.43 -15.02
N GLY A 154 10.85 -12.13 -14.99
CA GLY A 154 11.03 -11.31 -16.19
C GLY A 154 9.74 -11.05 -17.00
N SER A 155 8.57 -11.42 -16.48
CA SER A 155 7.28 -11.28 -17.17
C SER A 155 6.14 -10.90 -16.22
N LEU A 156 4.92 -10.72 -16.73
CA LEU A 156 3.70 -10.60 -15.92
C LEU A 156 2.68 -11.62 -16.43
N THR A 157 2.05 -12.31 -15.48
CA THR A 157 0.92 -13.22 -15.73
C THR A 157 -0.31 -12.71 -14.96
N TRP A 158 -1.39 -13.50 -14.92
CA TRP A 158 -2.61 -13.10 -14.20
C TRP A 158 -2.47 -13.12 -12.68
N ALA A 159 -1.65 -14.01 -12.10
CA ALA A 159 -1.44 -14.09 -10.66
C ALA A 159 -0.98 -12.76 -10.01
N PRO A 160 0.09 -12.09 -10.48
CA PRO A 160 0.51 -10.81 -9.90
C PRO A 160 -0.50 -9.68 -10.17
N VAL A 161 -1.28 -9.75 -11.26
CA VAL A 161 -2.37 -8.81 -11.52
C VAL A 161 -3.50 -8.97 -10.50
N ILE A 162 -3.85 -10.21 -10.13
CA ILE A 162 -4.84 -10.46 -9.07
C ILE A 162 -4.31 -9.98 -7.73
N LEU A 163 -3.06 -10.27 -7.37
CA LEU A 163 -2.43 -9.75 -6.14
C LEU A 163 -2.45 -8.22 -6.09
N PHE A 164 -2.19 -7.57 -7.23
CA PHE A 164 -2.30 -6.12 -7.37
C PHE A 164 -3.73 -5.66 -7.10
N LEU A 165 -4.73 -6.32 -7.68
CA LEU A 165 -6.15 -5.98 -7.51
C LEU A 165 -6.63 -6.20 -6.07
N ILE A 166 -6.14 -7.24 -5.38
CA ILE A 166 -6.42 -7.47 -3.96
C ILE A 166 -5.99 -6.26 -3.13
N ILE A 167 -4.74 -5.80 -3.28
CA ILE A 167 -4.24 -4.62 -2.55
C ILE A 167 -5.00 -3.36 -2.97
N PHE A 168 -5.30 -3.20 -4.26
CA PHE A 168 -6.03 -2.05 -4.77
C PHE A 168 -7.42 -1.94 -4.16
N LEU A 169 -8.19 -3.04 -4.16
CA LEU A 169 -9.53 -3.11 -3.57
C LEU A 169 -9.48 -3.03 -2.05
N TRP A 170 -8.42 -3.53 -1.42
CA TRP A 170 -8.20 -3.46 0.03
C TRP A 170 -7.83 -2.05 0.51
N THR A 171 -7.24 -1.22 -0.34
CA THR A 171 -6.74 0.11 0.02
C THR A 171 -7.86 1.01 0.60
N PRO A 172 -9.04 1.14 -0.02
CA PRO A 172 -10.13 1.95 0.54
C PRO A 172 -10.67 1.47 1.90
N PRO A 173 -11.01 0.19 2.13
CA PRO A 173 -11.52 -0.26 3.42
C PRO A 173 -10.44 -0.24 4.52
N HIS A 174 -9.16 -0.21 4.16
CA HIS A 174 -8.07 0.08 5.08
C HIS A 174 -7.96 1.58 5.43
N TYR A 175 -7.88 2.46 4.43
CA TYR A 175 -7.58 3.89 4.67
C TYR A 175 -8.78 4.72 5.10
N TRP A 176 -10.01 4.36 4.72
CA TRP A 176 -11.17 5.16 5.10
C TRP A 176 -11.46 5.18 6.60
N PRO A 177 -11.34 4.07 7.35
CA PRO A 177 -11.39 4.12 8.81
C PRO A 177 -10.34 5.05 9.44
N LEU A 178 -9.10 5.06 8.90
CA LEU A 178 -8.08 6.02 9.33
C LEU A 178 -8.53 7.46 9.05
N SER A 179 -9.09 7.71 7.87
CA SER A 179 -9.59 9.02 7.49
C SER A 179 -10.78 9.51 8.33
N MET A 180 -11.60 8.58 8.86
CA MET A 180 -12.65 8.91 9.82
C MET A 180 -12.07 9.43 11.13
N LYS A 181 -10.98 8.82 11.63
CA LYS A 181 -10.30 9.25 12.86
C LYS A 181 -9.64 10.62 12.72
N TYR A 182 -8.96 10.86 11.60
CA TYR A 182 -8.22 12.11 11.34
C TYR A 182 -9.01 13.11 10.48
N ARG A 183 -10.35 13.03 10.53
CA ARG A 183 -11.24 13.83 9.69
C ARG A 183 -10.97 15.33 9.83
N ASP A 184 -10.73 15.81 11.05
CA ASP A 184 -10.56 17.24 11.32
C ASP A 184 -9.19 17.74 10.85
N ASP A 185 -8.13 16.94 11.00
CA ASP A 185 -6.82 17.24 10.42
C ASP A 185 -6.91 17.36 8.89
N TYR A 186 -7.64 16.46 8.22
CA TYR A 186 -7.83 16.53 6.76
C TYR A 186 -8.68 17.73 6.33
N ARG A 187 -9.70 18.10 7.12
CA ARG A 187 -10.49 19.32 6.86
C ARG A 187 -9.63 20.57 6.99
N ALA A 188 -8.84 20.67 8.05
CA ALA A 188 -7.95 21.82 8.29
C ALA A 188 -6.91 21.98 7.17
N ALA A 189 -6.44 20.86 6.60
CA ALA A 189 -5.53 20.83 5.47
C ALA A 189 -6.19 21.05 4.09
N GLY A 190 -7.52 21.22 4.02
CA GLY A 190 -8.24 21.35 2.76
C GLY A 190 -8.21 20.10 1.87
N VAL A 191 -7.90 18.93 2.43
CA VAL A 191 -7.79 17.68 1.66
C VAL A 191 -9.18 17.05 1.54
N PRO A 192 -9.70 16.84 0.32
CA PRO A 192 -11.06 16.35 0.06
C PRO A 192 -11.19 14.83 0.32
N MET A 193 -10.80 14.33 1.50
CA MET A 193 -10.98 12.92 1.85
C MET A 193 -12.46 12.54 1.85
N LEU A 194 -12.80 11.31 1.47
CA LEU A 194 -14.19 10.84 1.47
C LEU A 194 -14.88 11.05 2.83
N ALA A 195 -14.17 10.80 3.94
CA ALA A 195 -14.69 11.04 5.29
C ALA A 195 -14.88 12.52 5.64
N VAL A 196 -14.24 13.46 4.93
CA VAL A 196 -14.46 14.90 5.09
C VAL A 196 -15.76 15.30 4.38
N ILE A 197 -15.95 14.82 3.15
CA ILE A 197 -17.05 15.25 2.25
C ILE A 197 -18.35 14.48 2.49
N ARG A 198 -18.27 13.23 2.95
CA ARG A 198 -19.44 12.36 3.16
C ARG A 198 -19.62 11.99 4.63
N GLY A 199 -20.85 11.65 5.00
CA GLY A 199 -21.20 11.19 6.34
C GLY A 199 -20.63 9.80 6.67
N ARG A 200 -20.53 9.48 7.96
CA ARG A 200 -19.95 8.21 8.46
C ARG A 200 -20.63 6.97 7.87
N ALA A 201 -21.95 7.00 7.71
CA ALA A 201 -22.72 5.91 7.11
C ALA A 201 -22.30 5.63 5.65
N GLN A 202 -22.16 6.67 4.83
CA GLN A 202 -21.74 6.52 3.43
C GLN A 202 -20.33 5.95 3.32
N VAL A 203 -19.41 6.42 4.16
CA VAL A 203 -18.04 5.89 4.19
C VAL A 203 -18.06 4.43 4.66
N GLY A 204 -18.84 4.09 5.69
CA GLY A 204 -18.99 2.72 6.17
C GLY A 204 -19.55 1.76 5.11
N LEU A 205 -20.54 2.21 4.32
CA LEU A 205 -21.07 1.42 3.21
C LEU A 205 -20.00 1.15 2.16
N GLN A 206 -19.20 2.16 1.80
CA GLN A 206 -18.10 1.99 0.86
C GLN A 206 -17.03 1.03 1.41
N VAL A 207 -16.71 1.09 2.71
CA VAL A 207 -15.84 0.10 3.36
C VAL A 207 -16.38 -1.32 3.19
N ILE A 208 -17.69 -1.55 3.39
CA ILE A 208 -18.31 -2.87 3.19
C ILE A 208 -18.18 -3.34 1.73
N LEU A 209 -18.56 -2.48 0.78
CA LEU A 209 -18.56 -2.85 -0.64
C LEU A 209 -17.16 -3.24 -1.13
N TYR A 210 -16.15 -2.46 -0.75
CA TYR A 210 -14.77 -2.79 -1.10
C TYR A 210 -14.23 -3.98 -0.31
N ALA A 211 -14.62 -4.20 0.95
CA ALA A 211 -14.24 -5.40 1.69
C ALA A 211 -14.75 -6.68 1.01
N TRP A 212 -16.01 -6.69 0.56
CA TRP A 212 -16.55 -7.78 -0.24
C TRP A 212 -15.79 -7.96 -1.57
N ALA A 213 -15.51 -6.87 -2.28
CA ALA A 213 -14.75 -6.92 -3.52
C ALA A 213 -13.32 -7.47 -3.31
N THR A 214 -12.64 -7.08 -2.23
CA THR A 214 -11.32 -7.60 -1.84
C THR A 214 -11.38 -9.10 -1.58
N VAL A 215 -12.34 -9.57 -0.79
CA VAL A 215 -12.46 -11.00 -0.48
C VAL A 215 -12.79 -11.80 -1.73
N ALA A 216 -13.76 -11.35 -2.54
CA ALA A 216 -14.08 -11.99 -3.81
C ALA A 216 -12.87 -12.07 -4.74
N CYS A 217 -12.10 -10.98 -4.85
CA CYS A 217 -10.89 -10.94 -5.66
C CYS A 217 -9.80 -11.88 -5.11
N SER A 218 -9.68 -12.03 -3.79
CA SER A 218 -8.73 -12.97 -3.20
C SER A 218 -9.05 -14.43 -3.56
N LEU A 219 -10.33 -14.79 -3.60
CA LEU A 219 -10.74 -16.14 -4.00
C LEU A 219 -10.45 -16.44 -5.48
N LEU A 220 -10.36 -15.43 -6.35
CA LEU A 220 -9.96 -15.62 -7.75
C LEU A 220 -8.50 -16.06 -7.89
N LEU A 221 -7.65 -15.85 -6.89
CA LEU A 221 -6.28 -16.32 -6.92
C LEU A 221 -6.20 -17.86 -6.89
N ILE A 222 -7.19 -18.52 -6.27
CA ILE A 222 -7.24 -19.99 -6.14
C ILE A 222 -7.14 -20.69 -7.50
N PRO A 223 -8.06 -20.47 -8.46
CA PRO A 223 -7.99 -21.13 -9.76
C PRO A 223 -6.93 -20.55 -10.71
N VAL A 224 -6.35 -19.39 -10.41
CA VAL A 224 -5.40 -18.70 -11.33
C VAL A 224 -3.95 -19.01 -11.00
N ALA A 225 -3.65 -19.29 -9.74
CA ALA A 225 -2.31 -19.61 -9.26
C ALA A 225 -2.24 -20.99 -8.59
N ASP A 226 -3.26 -21.84 -8.80
CA ASP A 226 -3.39 -23.18 -8.24
C ASP A 226 -3.19 -23.23 -6.71
N MET A 227 -3.75 -22.23 -6.01
CA MET A 227 -3.56 -22.13 -4.55
C MET A 227 -4.30 -23.26 -3.83
N GLY A 228 -3.63 -23.92 -2.90
CA GLY A 228 -4.13 -25.05 -2.15
C GLY A 228 -4.95 -24.68 -0.91
N ILE A 229 -5.06 -25.66 -0.01
CA ILE A 229 -6.01 -25.63 1.11
C ILE A 229 -5.61 -24.59 2.18
N VAL A 230 -4.32 -24.33 2.37
CA VAL A 230 -3.85 -23.38 3.39
C VAL A 230 -4.22 -21.97 2.99
N TYR A 231 -3.94 -21.57 1.75
CA TYR A 231 -4.40 -20.29 1.23
C TYR A 231 -5.92 -20.16 1.27
N SER A 232 -6.64 -21.18 0.78
CA SER A 232 -8.10 -21.16 0.70
C SER A 232 -8.76 -20.98 2.09
N ALA A 233 -8.29 -21.73 3.09
CA ALA A 233 -8.80 -21.62 4.46
C ALA A 233 -8.50 -20.25 5.08
N VAL A 234 -7.27 -19.74 4.90
CA VAL A 234 -6.89 -18.41 5.41
C VAL A 234 -7.71 -17.32 4.74
N ALA A 235 -7.87 -17.36 3.41
CA ALA A 235 -8.66 -16.38 2.66
C ALA A 235 -10.12 -16.33 3.13
N LEU A 236 -10.76 -17.50 3.32
CA LEU A 236 -12.15 -17.57 3.78
C LEU A 236 -12.32 -17.11 5.23
N VAL A 237 -11.50 -17.61 6.16
CA VAL A 237 -11.65 -17.29 7.60
C VAL A 237 -11.31 -15.82 7.86
N SER A 238 -10.16 -15.36 7.37
CA SER A 238 -9.73 -13.97 7.59
C SER A 238 -10.59 -12.98 6.80
N GLY A 239 -11.03 -13.36 5.59
CA GLY A 239 -11.95 -12.55 4.78
C GLY A 239 -13.33 -12.43 5.40
N GLY A 240 -13.90 -13.53 5.89
CA GLY A 240 -15.17 -13.53 6.63
C GLY A 240 -15.10 -12.64 7.88
N TRP A 241 -14.00 -12.73 8.64
CA TRP A 241 -13.75 -11.83 9.78
C TRP A 241 -13.67 -10.36 9.37
N PHE A 242 -12.95 -10.05 8.28
CA PHE A 242 -12.81 -8.68 7.79
C PHE A 242 -14.14 -8.08 7.31
N ILE A 243 -14.97 -8.86 6.63
CA ILE A 243 -16.33 -8.47 6.25
C ILE A 243 -17.19 -8.22 7.49
N TYR A 244 -17.15 -9.12 8.48
CA TYR A 244 -17.90 -8.95 9.74
C TYR A 244 -17.52 -7.65 10.46
N GLU A 245 -16.22 -7.38 10.62
CA GLU A 245 -15.73 -6.16 11.26
C GLU A 245 -16.15 -4.89 10.48
N SER A 246 -16.19 -4.96 9.14
CA SER A 246 -16.67 -3.88 8.27
C SER A 246 -18.17 -3.61 8.45
N HIS A 247 -18.99 -4.66 8.53
CA HIS A 247 -20.42 -4.54 8.84
C HIS A 247 -20.66 -3.99 10.24
N ARG A 248 -19.88 -4.42 11.24
CA ARG A 248 -19.99 -3.88 12.59
C ARG A 248 -19.67 -2.38 12.62
N LEU A 249 -18.63 -1.93 11.90
CA LEU A 249 -18.31 -0.50 11.79
C LEU A 249 -19.47 0.31 11.21
N TYR A 250 -20.09 -0.18 10.15
CA TYR A 250 -21.25 0.46 9.54
C TYR A 250 -22.44 0.52 10.50
N ASN A 251 -22.76 -0.58 11.18
CA ASN A 251 -23.87 -0.65 12.14
C ASN A 251 -23.69 0.34 13.30
N LEU A 252 -22.47 0.49 13.83
CA LEU A 252 -22.18 1.49 14.85
C LEU A 252 -22.27 2.93 14.29
N ALA A 253 -21.85 3.12 13.03
CA ALA A 253 -21.88 4.41 12.38
C ALA A 253 -23.31 4.92 12.11
N ILE A 254 -24.26 4.04 11.77
CA ILE A 254 -25.68 4.40 11.57
C ILE A 254 -26.43 4.62 12.89
N ARG A 255 -26.00 3.98 13.99
CA ARG A 255 -26.61 4.14 15.32
C ARG A 255 -26.08 5.34 16.10
N HIS A 256 -25.17 6.12 15.52
CA HIS A 256 -24.49 7.24 16.19
C HIS A 256 -23.76 6.83 17.49
N GLU A 257 -23.42 5.55 17.64
CA GLU A 257 -22.68 5.02 18.79
C GLU A 257 -21.18 5.37 18.66
N ASN A 258 -20.41 5.12 19.73
CA ASN A 258 -18.96 5.30 19.72
C ASN A 258 -18.30 4.36 18.70
N VAL A 259 -18.09 4.90 17.50
CA VAL A 259 -17.40 4.20 16.42
C VAL A 259 -15.93 4.03 16.81
N SER A 260 -15.38 2.83 16.65
CA SER A 260 -13.93 2.57 16.73
C SER A 260 -13.36 2.24 15.34
N PRO A 261 -13.10 3.25 14.48
CA PRO A 261 -12.56 3.02 13.14
C PRO A 261 -11.20 2.31 13.16
N MET A 262 -10.42 2.50 14.23
CA MET A 262 -9.08 1.91 14.33
C MET A 262 -9.10 0.39 14.45
N ARG A 263 -10.19 -0.21 14.93
CA ARG A 263 -10.30 -1.67 14.97
C ARG A 263 -10.33 -2.27 13.57
N VAL A 264 -11.09 -1.68 12.65
CA VAL A 264 -11.11 -2.10 11.24
C VAL A 264 -9.77 -1.79 10.56
N PHE A 265 -9.16 -0.64 10.86
CA PHE A 265 -7.84 -0.30 10.32
C PHE A 265 -6.76 -1.33 10.66
N HIS A 266 -6.63 -1.72 11.94
CA HIS A 266 -5.65 -2.74 12.34
C HIS A 266 -6.07 -4.14 11.88
N GLY A 267 -7.37 -4.45 11.92
CA GLY A 267 -7.91 -5.71 11.42
C GLY A 267 -7.66 -5.92 9.93
N SER A 268 -7.71 -4.85 9.12
CA SER A 268 -7.43 -4.94 7.69
C SER A 268 -5.94 -5.19 7.41
N ILE A 269 -5.03 -4.65 8.23
CA ILE A 269 -3.59 -4.98 8.16
C ILE A 269 -3.41 -6.46 8.48
N ALA A 270 -4.00 -6.94 9.58
CA ALA A 270 -3.90 -8.34 9.97
C ALA A 270 -4.44 -9.28 8.88
N TYR A 271 -5.60 -8.95 8.28
CA TYR A 271 -6.15 -9.67 7.13
C TYR A 271 -5.15 -9.76 5.97
N LEU A 272 -4.62 -8.60 5.52
CA LEU A 272 -3.71 -8.58 4.37
C LEU A 272 -2.41 -9.33 4.67
N SER A 273 -1.86 -9.17 5.87
CA SER A 273 -0.64 -9.87 6.31
C SER A 273 -0.84 -11.39 6.34
N LEU A 274 -1.96 -11.88 6.89
CA LEU A 274 -2.27 -13.30 6.91
C LEU A 274 -2.46 -13.86 5.50
N LEU A 275 -3.18 -13.12 4.65
CA LEU A 275 -3.41 -13.52 3.27
C LEU A 275 -2.10 -13.64 2.47
N PHE A 276 -1.22 -12.62 2.55
CA PHE A 276 0.07 -12.66 1.86
C PHE A 276 1.05 -13.66 2.48
N LEU A 277 0.99 -13.89 3.80
CA LEU A 277 1.75 -14.98 4.40
C LEU A 277 1.31 -16.33 3.82
N ALA A 278 0.00 -16.55 3.65
CA ALA A 278 -0.51 -17.75 3.01
C ALA A 278 -0.09 -17.86 1.53
N VAL A 279 -0.07 -16.74 0.78
CA VAL A 279 0.48 -16.71 -0.59
C VAL A 279 1.94 -17.19 -0.66
N GLY A 280 2.75 -16.87 0.35
CA GLY A 280 4.15 -17.28 0.38
C GLY A 280 4.38 -18.68 0.93
N ILE A 281 3.51 -19.18 1.82
CA ILE A 281 3.66 -20.50 2.45
C ILE A 281 3.08 -21.60 1.58
N ASP A 282 1.90 -21.38 0.99
CA ASP A 282 1.13 -22.42 0.30
C ASP A 282 1.90 -23.05 -0.88
N PRO A 283 2.64 -22.30 -1.72
CA PRO A 283 3.48 -22.88 -2.78
C PRO A 283 4.68 -23.71 -2.28
N LEU A 284 5.02 -23.64 -0.99
CA LEU A 284 6.10 -24.41 -0.38
C LEU A 284 5.61 -25.73 0.20
N LEU A 285 4.30 -25.97 0.21
CA LEU A 285 3.69 -27.16 0.80
C LEU A 285 3.53 -28.27 -0.26
N PRO A 286 3.59 -29.55 0.15
CA PRO A 286 3.74 -30.68 -0.78
C PRO A 286 2.42 -31.18 -1.39
N PHE A 287 1.33 -30.42 -1.31
CA PHE A 287 -0.01 -30.87 -1.71
C PHE A 287 -0.49 -30.23 -3.02
#